data_AF-A0AAV1XVD2-F1
#
_entry.id   AF-A0AAV1XVD2-F1
#
_cell.length_a   1.000
_cell.length_b   1.000
_cell.length_c   1.000
_cell.angle_alpha   90.00
_cell.angle_beta   90.00
_cell.angle_gamma   90.00
#
_symmetry.space_group_name_H-M   'P 1'
#
loop_
_entity.id
_entity.type
_entity.pdbx_description
1 polymer ?
#
loop_
_entity_poly.entity_id
_entity_poly.type
_entity_poly.pdbx_seq_one_letter_code
_entity_poly.pdbx_strand_id
1 'polypeptide(L)'
;MRNSSSVKQEFLRKWITYLRNYSSQKKNMSMVERKNAIKLSADLAMASTRDETTRWSKALISNPSRDHNKKVLTGYILDSSPHHSEKVARKNMKNLSPSCSKRVRSRKIMRTSRTMIHRSNKERVIASSIAKRLKIRKRIRRLKNLLPGGEFIDDVCLFEETLDYIESLRAQVEVMKCLITASELFINPS
;
A
#
# COMPACT_ATOMS: atom_id res chain seq x y z
N MET A 1 17.38 -3.68 -10.86
CA MET A 1 16.72 -4.73 -10.06
C MET A 1 17.74 -5.22 -9.04
N ARG A 2 17.45 -5.17 -7.73
CA ARG A 2 18.37 -5.72 -6.71
C ARG A 2 18.43 -7.23 -6.87
N ASN A 3 19.54 -7.86 -6.46
CA ASN A 3 19.62 -9.31 -6.48
C ASN A 3 18.60 -9.89 -5.49
N SER A 4 17.71 -10.77 -5.97
CA SER A 4 16.66 -11.38 -5.14
C SER A 4 17.21 -12.13 -3.93
N SER A 5 18.42 -12.70 -4.02
CA SER A 5 19.09 -13.36 -2.88
C SER A 5 19.49 -12.36 -1.79
N SER A 6 19.97 -11.18 -2.19
CA SER A 6 20.34 -10.09 -1.27
C SER A 6 19.13 -9.55 -0.53
N VAL A 7 17.99 -9.35 -1.22
CA VAL A 7 16.74 -8.88 -0.57
C VAL A 7 16.26 -9.85 0.50
N LYS A 8 16.30 -11.17 0.22
CA LYS A 8 15.91 -12.22 1.19
C LYS A 8 16.83 -12.23 2.41
N GLN A 9 18.14 -12.12 2.19
CA GLN A 9 19.14 -12.10 3.26
C GLN A 9 19.00 -10.84 4.13
N GLU A 10 18.82 -9.67 3.52
CA GLU A 10 18.59 -8.43 4.25
C GLU A 10 17.30 -8.48 5.05
N PHE A 11 16.22 -9.00 4.46
CA PHE A 11 14.95 -9.21 5.15
C PHE A 11 15.12 -10.10 6.37
N LEU A 12 15.74 -11.28 6.20
CA LEU A 12 15.95 -12.21 7.30
C LEU A 12 16.82 -11.59 8.41
N ARG A 13 17.91 -10.90 8.04
CA ARG A 13 18.78 -10.22 9.00
C ARG A 13 18.03 -9.19 9.82
N LYS A 14 17.27 -8.30 9.16
CA LYS A 14 16.46 -7.27 9.83
C LYS A 14 15.36 -7.92 10.69
N TRP A 15 14.72 -8.98 10.21
CA TRP A 15 13.65 -9.67 10.92
C TRP A 15 14.14 -10.34 12.21
N ILE A 16 15.28 -11.03 12.18
CA ILE A 16 15.92 -11.62 13.38
C ILE A 16 16.24 -10.52 14.40
N THR A 17 16.79 -9.39 13.96
CA THR A 17 17.08 -8.24 14.83
C THR A 17 15.81 -7.72 15.52
N TYR A 18 14.73 -7.50 14.76
CA TYR A 18 13.48 -7.01 15.33
C TYR A 18 12.80 -8.01 16.27
N LEU A 19 12.85 -9.31 15.95
CA LEU A 19 12.33 -10.36 16.83
C LEU A 19 13.10 -10.44 18.15
N ARG A 20 14.44 -10.36 18.10
CA ARG A 20 15.29 -10.33 19.30
C ARG A 20 14.95 -9.13 20.18
N ASN A 21 14.85 -7.95 19.59
CA ASN A 21 14.49 -6.72 20.32
C ASN A 21 13.13 -6.85 21.01
N TYR A 22 12.14 -7.45 20.34
CA TYR A 22 10.82 -7.68 20.93
C TYR A 22 10.87 -8.67 22.11
N SER A 23 11.63 -9.76 21.96
CA SER A 23 11.79 -10.77 23.02
C SER A 23 12.53 -10.23 24.25
N SER A 24 13.47 -9.30 24.07
CA SER A 24 14.18 -8.63 25.16
C SER A 24 13.28 -7.67 25.93
N GLN A 25 12.33 -7.02 25.27
CA GLN A 25 11.41 -6.06 25.89
C GLN A 25 10.32 -6.74 26.73
N LYS A 26 9.82 -7.90 26.28
CA LYS A 26 8.74 -8.62 26.98
C LYS A 26 9.00 -10.13 27.01
N LYS A 27 9.58 -10.60 28.11
CA LYS A 27 9.88 -12.03 28.33
C LYS A 27 8.63 -12.90 28.45
N ASN A 28 7.58 -12.38 29.11
CA ASN A 28 6.32 -13.10 29.34
C ASN A 28 5.21 -12.54 28.43
N MET A 29 5.16 -13.04 27.19
CA MET A 29 4.11 -12.70 26.24
C MET A 29 3.03 -13.77 26.17
N SER A 30 1.76 -13.33 26.09
CA SER A 30 0.64 -14.20 25.72
C SER A 30 0.77 -14.67 24.27
N MET A 31 0.04 -15.73 23.90
CA MET A 31 0.06 -16.25 22.52
C MET A 31 -0.34 -15.19 21.47
N VAL A 32 -1.34 -14.37 21.79
CA VAL A 32 -1.81 -13.29 20.91
C VAL A 32 -0.71 -12.25 20.70
N GLU A 33 0.00 -11.89 21.76
CA GLU A 33 1.11 -10.93 21.70
C GLU A 33 2.29 -11.46 20.89
N ARG A 34 2.62 -12.75 21.04
CA ARG A 34 3.67 -13.39 20.22
C ARG A 34 3.32 -13.35 18.74
N LYS A 35 2.07 -13.70 18.40
CA LYS A 35 1.59 -13.63 17.01
C LYS A 35 1.68 -12.21 16.45
N ASN A 36 1.28 -11.21 17.23
CA ASN A 36 1.37 -9.82 16.83
C ASN A 36 2.83 -9.35 16.68
N ALA A 37 3.72 -9.76 17.59
CA ALA A 37 5.16 -9.47 17.53
C ALA A 37 5.81 -10.03 16.25
N ILE A 38 5.50 -11.29 15.91
CA ILE A 38 5.98 -11.95 14.69
C ILE A 38 5.51 -11.17 13.45
N LYS A 39 4.23 -10.81 13.40
CA LYS A 39 3.67 -10.04 12.28
C LYS A 39 4.31 -8.66 12.16
N LEU A 40 4.36 -7.90 13.26
CA LEU A 40 4.88 -6.54 13.28
C LEU A 40 6.37 -6.49 12.94
N SER A 41 7.16 -7.40 13.49
CA SER A 41 8.60 -7.50 13.18
C SER A 41 8.84 -7.85 11.70
N ALA A 42 7.98 -8.68 11.10
CA ALA A 42 8.07 -9.00 9.67
C ALA A 42 7.68 -7.81 8.79
N ASP A 43 6.57 -7.13 9.11
CA ASP A 43 6.13 -5.92 8.39
C ASP A 43 7.20 -4.83 8.45
N LEU A 44 7.84 -4.65 9.62
CA LEU A 44 8.92 -3.70 9.81
C LEU A 44 10.19 -4.10 9.07
N ALA A 45 10.59 -5.38 9.14
CA ALA A 45 11.73 -5.90 8.37
C ALA A 45 11.55 -5.67 6.87
N MET A 46 10.37 -5.98 6.32
CA MET A 46 10.04 -5.70 4.92
C MET A 46 10.17 -4.22 4.60
N ALA A 47 9.58 -3.34 5.41
CA ALA A 47 9.64 -1.90 5.18
C ALA A 47 11.08 -1.38 5.21
N SER A 48 11.85 -1.77 6.22
CA SER A 48 13.23 -1.32 6.39
C SER A 48 14.17 -1.88 5.31
N THR A 49 13.93 -3.05 4.71
CA THR A 49 14.78 -3.54 3.58
C THR A 49 14.78 -2.61 2.38
N ARG A 50 13.74 -1.80 2.20
CA ARG A 50 13.63 -0.80 1.13
C ARG A 50 14.06 0.60 1.58
N ASP A 51 14.77 0.68 2.70
CA ASP A 51 15.30 1.93 3.27
C ASP A 51 14.22 3.01 3.45
N GLU A 52 12.97 2.56 3.66
CA GLU A 52 11.79 3.42 3.81
C GLU A 52 11.56 4.36 2.62
N THR A 53 12.11 4.04 1.45
CA THR A 53 12.03 4.91 0.26
C THR A 53 10.67 4.82 -0.43
N THR A 54 10.03 3.65 -0.38
CA THR A 54 8.76 3.38 -1.06
C THR A 54 7.57 3.87 -0.23
N ARG A 55 6.51 4.34 -0.90
CA ARG A 55 5.30 4.81 -0.19
C ARG A 55 4.66 3.68 0.60
N TRP A 56 4.66 2.46 0.06
CA TRP A 56 4.09 1.30 0.78
C TRP A 56 4.90 0.94 2.04
N SER A 57 6.24 1.07 2.03
CA SER A 57 7.07 0.78 3.21
C SER A 57 6.85 1.82 4.31
N LYS A 58 6.80 3.11 3.95
CA LYS A 58 6.42 4.20 4.87
C LYS A 58 5.03 3.96 5.47
N ALA A 59 4.08 3.47 4.66
CA ALA A 59 2.74 3.17 5.13
C ALA A 59 2.72 2.05 6.18
N LEU A 60 3.58 1.02 6.07
CA LEU A 60 3.68 -0.03 7.09
C LEU A 60 4.21 0.49 8.43
N ILE A 61 5.20 1.38 8.38
CA ILE A 61 5.84 1.97 9.57
C ILE A 61 4.90 2.97 10.26
N SER A 62 4.29 3.86 9.48
CA SER A 62 3.37 4.90 9.96
C SER A 62 2.00 4.37 10.40
N ASN A 63 1.73 3.08 10.19
CA ASN A 63 0.43 2.50 10.46
C ASN A 63 0.07 2.62 11.96
N PRO A 64 -0.89 3.49 12.34
CA PRO A 64 -1.08 3.98 13.70
C PRO A 64 -1.91 3.01 14.55
N SER A 65 -1.59 1.71 14.49
CA SER A 65 -2.29 0.74 15.35
C SER A 65 -2.15 1.20 16.80
N ARG A 66 -3.29 1.30 17.49
CA ARG A 66 -3.45 1.81 18.86
C ARG A 66 -2.75 0.93 19.92
N ASP A 67 -1.99 -0.05 19.47
CA ASP A 67 -1.22 -0.95 20.31
C ASP A 67 0.01 -0.18 20.85
N HIS A 68 0.02 0.07 22.16
CA HIS A 68 1.10 0.76 22.84
C HIS A 68 2.46 0.09 22.56
N ASN A 69 2.47 -1.23 22.35
CA ASN A 69 3.65 -2.00 21.99
C ASN A 69 4.22 -1.62 20.61
N LYS A 70 3.34 -1.26 19.67
CA LYS A 70 3.74 -0.82 18.33
C LYS A 70 4.42 0.54 18.37
N LYS A 71 3.88 1.47 19.16
CA LYS A 71 4.43 2.82 19.35
C LYS A 71 5.81 2.78 20.02
N VAL A 72 5.96 1.93 21.03
CA VAL A 72 7.22 1.63 21.73
C VAL A 72 8.26 1.10 20.73
N LEU A 73 7.91 0.08 19.94
CA LEU A 73 8.83 -0.49 18.95
C LEU A 73 9.25 0.52 17.86
N THR A 74 8.31 1.31 17.33
CA THR A 74 8.64 2.36 16.36
C THR A 74 9.52 3.45 16.96
N GLY A 75 9.30 3.81 18.23
CA GLY A 75 10.06 4.86 18.93
C GLY A 75 11.54 4.51 19.07
N TYR A 76 11.85 3.30 19.55
CA TYR A 76 13.25 2.88 19.74
C TYR A 76 14.02 2.62 18.45
N ILE A 77 13.32 2.37 17.33
CA ILE A 77 13.95 2.06 16.04
C ILE A 77 14.18 3.34 15.23
N LEU A 78 13.30 4.34 15.32
CA LEU A 78 13.52 5.68 14.75
C LEU A 78 14.58 6.49 15.50
N ASP A 79 14.77 6.26 16.80
CA ASP A 79 15.82 6.93 17.60
C ASP A 79 17.25 6.56 17.15
N SER A 80 17.39 5.52 16.32
CA SER A 80 18.67 5.09 15.73
C SER A 80 18.93 5.63 14.31
N SER A 81 18.04 6.45 13.73
CA SER A 81 18.18 7.00 12.38
C SER A 81 17.81 8.49 12.35
N PRO A 82 18.78 9.42 12.20
CA PRO A 82 18.43 10.81 11.96
C PRO A 82 17.90 10.90 10.52
N HIS A 83 16.63 11.25 10.29
CA HIS A 83 16.16 12.10 9.18
C HIS A 83 14.61 12.17 9.13
N HIS A 84 14.10 13.40 9.29
CA HIS A 84 12.82 13.96 8.82
C HIS A 84 11.50 13.22 9.12
N SER A 85 10.93 13.49 10.30
CA SER A 85 9.48 13.37 10.53
C SER A 85 8.74 14.55 9.91
N GLU A 86 8.45 14.47 8.61
CA GLU A 86 7.61 15.48 7.95
C GLU A 86 6.14 15.22 8.29
N LYS A 87 5.64 16.01 9.25
CA LYS A 87 4.21 16.07 9.60
C LYS A 87 3.44 16.64 8.40
N VAL A 88 2.83 15.78 7.59
CA VAL A 88 1.96 16.23 6.49
C VAL A 88 0.62 16.68 7.07
N ALA A 89 0.49 17.99 7.24
CA ALA A 89 -0.75 18.68 7.60
C ALA A 89 -1.83 18.45 6.53
N ARG A 90 -3.00 17.99 6.96
CA ARG A 90 -4.21 17.85 6.13
C ARG A 90 -4.66 19.24 5.66
N LYS A 91 -4.46 19.56 4.38
CA LYS A 91 -5.07 20.75 3.75
C LYS A 91 -6.52 20.45 3.38
N ASN A 92 -7.45 21.07 4.10
CA ASN A 92 -8.89 21.07 3.79
C ASN A 92 -9.16 21.98 2.59
N MET A 93 -9.54 21.41 1.45
CA MET A 93 -10.04 22.17 0.30
C MET A 93 -11.55 22.38 0.45
N LYS A 94 -11.96 23.55 0.95
CA LYS A 94 -13.36 24.01 0.82
C LYS A 94 -13.52 24.58 -0.59
N ASN A 95 -14.15 23.81 -1.47
CA ASN A 95 -14.47 24.27 -2.82
C ASN A 95 -15.56 25.34 -2.76
N LEU A 96 -15.26 26.49 -3.34
CA LEU A 96 -16.23 27.55 -3.63
C LEU A 96 -17.29 27.01 -4.61
N SER A 97 -18.55 27.19 -4.23
CA SER A 97 -19.70 27.05 -5.11
C SER A 97 -19.81 28.27 -6.05
N PRO A 98 -20.05 28.09 -7.35
CA PRO A 98 -20.74 29.10 -8.14
C PRO A 98 -22.21 28.72 -8.24
N SER A 99 -23.05 29.43 -7.50
CA SER A 99 -24.48 29.53 -7.80
C SER A 99 -24.63 30.23 -9.15
N CYS A 100 -25.23 29.53 -10.12
CA CYS A 100 -25.51 30.06 -11.46
C CYS A 100 -26.95 29.67 -11.83
N SER A 101 -27.88 30.60 -11.62
CA SER A 101 -29.25 30.53 -12.12
C SER A 101 -29.27 30.87 -13.62
N LYS A 102 -29.53 29.88 -14.47
CA LYS A 102 -29.83 30.12 -15.89
C LYS A 102 -31.28 29.78 -16.18
N ARG A 103 -32.05 30.85 -16.46
CA ARG A 103 -33.43 30.85 -16.95
C ARG A 103 -33.58 29.91 -18.13
N VAL A 104 -34.53 29.00 -18.03
CA VAL A 104 -35.02 28.17 -19.13
C VAL A 104 -35.91 29.04 -20.01
N ARG A 105 -35.48 29.30 -21.26
CA ARG A 105 -36.33 29.90 -22.31
C ARG A 105 -36.69 28.81 -23.30
N SER A 106 -37.98 28.62 -23.53
CA SER A 106 -38.57 27.63 -24.43
C SER A 106 -38.04 27.80 -25.86
N ARG A 107 -37.40 26.76 -26.40
CA ARG A 107 -37.06 26.67 -27.82
C ARG A 107 -38.03 25.73 -28.51
N LYS A 108 -38.80 26.29 -29.45
CA LYS A 108 -39.64 25.60 -30.41
C LYS A 108 -38.77 24.65 -31.25
N ILE A 109 -39.05 23.35 -31.18
CA ILE A 109 -38.28 22.31 -31.86
C ILE A 109 -38.80 22.20 -33.30
N MET A 110 -38.04 22.72 -34.27
CA MET A 110 -38.20 22.31 -35.67
C MET A 110 -37.39 21.02 -35.87
N ARG A 111 -38.08 19.95 -36.23
CA ARG A 111 -37.50 18.64 -36.53
C ARG A 111 -36.82 18.69 -37.90
N THR A 112 -35.50 18.88 -37.93
CA THR A 112 -34.70 18.60 -39.14
C THR A 112 -34.06 17.22 -38.99
N SER A 113 -34.68 16.23 -39.61
CA SER A 113 -34.41 14.81 -39.43
C SER A 113 -33.48 14.24 -40.50
N ARG A 114 -32.22 14.68 -40.59
CA ARG A 114 -31.17 13.96 -41.39
C ARG A 114 -29.74 13.98 -40.83
N THR A 115 -29.48 14.63 -39.68
CA THR A 115 -28.12 14.69 -39.07
C THR A 115 -27.90 13.70 -37.92
N MET A 116 -28.92 12.91 -37.56
CA MET A 116 -28.94 12.07 -36.34
C MET A 116 -28.10 10.78 -36.45
N ILE A 117 -27.82 10.29 -37.66
CA ILE A 117 -27.14 9.00 -37.88
C ILE A 117 -25.63 9.12 -37.61
N HIS A 118 -24.99 10.23 -38.01
CA HIS A 118 -23.57 10.46 -37.69
C HIS A 118 -23.33 10.86 -36.23
N ARG A 119 -24.35 11.44 -35.57
CA ARG A 119 -24.28 11.86 -34.17
C ARG A 119 -24.29 10.67 -33.20
N SER A 120 -25.10 9.66 -33.49
CA SER A 120 -25.25 8.44 -32.66
C SER A 120 -23.97 7.59 -32.62
N ASN A 121 -23.23 7.47 -33.73
CA ASN A 121 -21.94 6.77 -33.75
C ASN A 121 -20.88 7.51 -32.93
N LYS A 122 -20.80 8.84 -33.04
CA LYS A 122 -19.88 9.65 -32.23
C LYS A 122 -20.20 9.56 -30.74
N GLU A 123 -21.48 9.65 -30.36
CA GLU A 123 -21.94 9.48 -28.98
C GLU A 123 -21.65 8.08 -28.43
N ARG A 124 -21.86 7.02 -29.23
CA ARG A 124 -21.51 5.64 -28.86
C ARG A 124 -20.01 5.47 -28.62
N VAL A 125 -19.16 6.04 -29.49
CA VAL A 125 -17.70 6.00 -29.33
C VAL A 125 -17.26 6.74 -28.07
N ILE A 126 -17.82 7.92 -27.78
CA ILE A 126 -17.56 8.68 -26.56
C ILE A 126 -18.00 7.89 -25.33
N ALA A 127 -19.23 7.34 -25.32
CA ALA A 127 -19.74 6.52 -24.22
C ALA A 127 -18.87 5.29 -23.98
N SER A 128 -18.43 4.60 -25.03
CA SER A 128 -17.51 3.45 -24.91
C SER A 128 -16.16 3.84 -24.31
N SER A 129 -15.64 5.02 -24.67
CA SER A 129 -14.37 5.54 -24.17
C SER A 129 -14.48 5.93 -22.70
N ILE A 130 -15.60 6.54 -22.30
CA ILE A 130 -15.93 6.84 -20.90
C ILE A 130 -16.04 5.53 -20.11
N ALA A 131 -16.78 4.54 -20.60
CA ALA A 131 -16.94 3.25 -19.95
C ALA A 131 -15.59 2.54 -19.73
N LYS A 132 -14.71 2.55 -20.75
CA LYS A 132 -13.34 2.02 -20.65
C LYS A 132 -12.53 2.75 -19.56
N ARG A 133 -12.56 4.09 -19.53
CA ARG A 133 -11.88 4.91 -18.51
C ARG A 133 -12.39 4.60 -17.10
N LEU A 134 -13.71 4.49 -16.90
CA LEU A 134 -14.29 4.15 -15.60
C LEU A 134 -13.89 2.74 -15.14
N LYS A 135 -13.85 1.77 -16.07
CA LYS A 135 -13.37 0.41 -15.78
C LYS A 135 -11.91 0.40 -15.33
N ILE A 136 -11.04 1.16 -15.99
CA ILE A 136 -9.62 1.29 -15.63
C ILE A 136 -9.49 1.93 -14.24
N ARG A 137 -10.22 3.03 -13.96
CA ARG A 137 -10.23 3.66 -12.63
C ARG A 137 -10.66 2.70 -11.53
N LYS A 138 -11.66 1.85 -11.78
CA LYS A 138 -12.09 0.82 -10.83
C LYS A 138 -10.99 -0.22 -10.56
N ARG A 139 -10.24 -0.64 -11.58
CA ARG A 139 -9.11 -1.57 -11.44
C ARG A 139 -7.95 -0.93 -10.69
N ILE A 140 -7.59 0.31 -11.02
CA ILE A 140 -6.56 1.10 -10.31
C ILE A 140 -6.93 1.23 -8.83
N ARG A 141 -8.18 1.59 -8.51
CA ARG A 141 -8.65 1.68 -7.12
C ARG A 141 -8.53 0.35 -6.39
N ARG A 142 -8.91 -0.76 -7.03
CA ARG A 142 -8.75 -2.10 -6.43
C ARG A 142 -7.29 -2.41 -6.17
N LEU A 143 -6.40 -2.09 -7.10
CA LEU A 143 -4.96 -2.31 -6.93
C LEU A 143 -4.40 -1.47 -5.77
N LYS A 144 -4.77 -0.19 -5.68
CA LYS A 144 -4.40 0.69 -4.55
C LYS A 144 -4.82 0.09 -3.21
N ASN A 145 -6.02 -0.48 -3.12
CA ASN A 145 -6.51 -1.11 -1.88
C ASN A 145 -5.74 -2.39 -1.47
N LEU A 146 -4.94 -2.97 -2.37
CA LEU A 146 -4.09 -4.13 -2.06
C LEU A 146 -2.73 -3.73 -1.50
N LEU A 147 -2.32 -2.48 -1.68
CA LEU A 147 -1.04 -1.97 -1.22
C LEU A 147 -1.20 -1.32 0.15
N PRO A 148 -0.26 -1.55 1.08
CA PRO A 148 -0.17 -0.75 2.30
C PRO A 148 -0.10 0.74 1.94
N GLY A 149 -1.06 1.54 2.42
CA GLY A 149 -1.15 2.97 2.09
C GLY A 149 -1.38 3.30 0.62
N GLY A 150 -1.85 2.36 -0.20
CA GLY A 150 -2.01 2.57 -1.63
C GLY A 150 -3.02 3.66 -2.02
N GLU A 151 -3.90 4.05 -1.10
CA GLU A 151 -4.78 5.21 -1.28
C GLU A 151 -4.03 6.53 -1.50
N PHE A 152 -2.79 6.63 -1.02
CA PHE A 152 -1.90 7.80 -1.17
C PHE A 152 -0.88 7.66 -2.30
N ILE A 153 -0.92 6.56 -3.06
CA ILE A 153 0.01 6.32 -4.17
C ILE A 153 -0.56 6.91 -5.45
N ASP A 154 0.24 7.72 -6.15
CA ASP A 154 -0.12 8.31 -7.44
C ASP A 154 -0.21 7.25 -8.55
N ASP A 155 -1.08 7.46 -9.54
CA ASP A 155 -1.29 6.49 -10.63
C ASP A 155 0.00 6.24 -11.45
N VAL A 156 0.92 7.20 -11.48
CA VAL A 156 2.20 7.11 -12.20
C VAL A 156 3.16 6.10 -11.57
N CYS A 157 3.29 6.10 -10.24
CA CYS A 157 4.19 5.21 -9.51
C CYS A 157 3.52 3.90 -9.06
N LEU A 158 2.21 3.75 -9.30
CA LEU A 158 1.43 2.63 -8.77
C LEU A 158 2.01 1.26 -9.16
N PHE A 159 2.42 1.10 -10.41
CA PHE A 159 2.97 -0.16 -10.90
C PHE A 159 4.35 -0.45 -10.32
N GLU A 160 5.21 0.56 -10.19
CA GLU A 160 6.54 0.43 -9.59
C GLU A 160 6.44 0.01 -8.12
N GLU A 161 5.59 0.71 -7.35
CA GLU A 161 5.31 0.38 -5.94
C GLU A 161 4.69 -1.02 -5.82
N THR A 162 3.83 -1.41 -6.76
CA THR A 162 3.23 -2.75 -6.79
C THR A 162 4.27 -3.83 -7.04
N LEU A 163 5.15 -3.64 -8.03
CA LEU A 163 6.18 -4.61 -8.35
C LEU A 163 7.17 -4.78 -7.19
N ASP A 164 7.57 -3.67 -6.58
CA ASP A 164 8.45 -3.68 -5.42
C ASP A 164 7.80 -4.38 -4.20
N TYR A 165 6.51 -4.14 -3.96
CA TYR A 165 5.78 -4.83 -2.91
C TYR A 165 5.63 -6.33 -3.19
N ILE A 166 5.36 -6.73 -4.44
CA ILE A 166 5.31 -8.15 -4.83
C ILE A 166 6.66 -8.83 -4.58
N GLU A 167 7.78 -8.19 -4.93
CA GLU A 167 9.12 -8.73 -4.68
C GLU A 167 9.36 -8.92 -3.17
N SER A 168 8.94 -7.93 -2.37
CA SER A 168 9.08 -7.97 -0.91
C SER A 168 8.22 -9.07 -0.27
N LEU A 169 6.99 -9.27 -0.75
CA LEU A 169 6.12 -10.38 -0.33
C LEU A 169 6.70 -11.73 -0.70
N ARG A 170 7.29 -11.88 -1.89
CA ARG A 170 7.97 -13.12 -2.30
C ARG A 170 9.12 -13.44 -1.36
N ALA A 171 9.97 -12.45 -1.05
CA ALA A 171 11.07 -12.62 -0.12
C ALA A 171 10.58 -13.05 1.28
N GLN A 172 9.52 -12.40 1.80
CA GLN A 172 8.91 -12.78 3.06
C GLN A 172 8.43 -14.24 3.07
N VAL A 173 7.63 -14.63 2.07
CA VAL A 173 7.06 -15.99 1.98
C VAL A 173 8.15 -17.04 1.87
N GLU A 174 9.19 -16.80 1.07
CA GLU A 174 10.29 -17.75 0.93
C GLU A 174 11.08 -17.93 2.23
N VAL A 175 11.39 -16.84 2.93
CA VAL A 175 12.07 -16.94 4.23
C VAL A 175 11.20 -17.68 5.24
N MET A 176 9.89 -17.44 5.28
CA MET A 176 8.98 -18.18 6.14
C MET A 176 8.95 -19.68 5.82
N LYS A 177 8.96 -20.06 4.53
CA LYS A 177 9.05 -21.47 4.12
C LYS A 177 10.36 -22.11 4.58
N CYS A 178 11.49 -21.43 4.40
CA CYS A 178 12.79 -21.94 4.86
C CYS A 178 12.81 -22.17 6.38
N LEU A 179 12.19 -21.29 7.16
CA LEU A 179 12.10 -21.48 8.61
C LEU A 179 11.24 -22.68 8.99
N ILE A 180 10.12 -22.90 8.30
CA ILE A 180 9.26 -24.07 8.50
C ILE A 180 10.04 -25.35 8.20
N THR A 181 10.65 -25.44 7.01
CA THR A 181 11.46 -26.60 6.61
C THR A 181 12.62 -26.86 7.58
N ALA A 182 13.34 -25.81 7.99
CA ALA A 182 14.40 -25.96 8.98
C ALA A 182 13.85 -26.48 10.31
N SER A 183 12.72 -25.96 10.79
CA SER A 183 12.10 -26.41 12.04
C SER A 183 11.64 -27.86 12.00
N GLU A 184 11.11 -28.33 10.86
CA GLU A 184 10.70 -29.73 10.66
C GLU A 184 11.91 -30.68 10.73
N LEU A 185 13.04 -30.28 10.14
CA LEU A 185 14.30 -31.03 10.22
C LEU A 185 14.86 -31.10 11.64
N PHE A 186 14.70 -30.04 12.45
CA PHE A 186 15.13 -30.04 13.85
C PHE A 186 14.23 -30.92 14.75
N ILE A 187 12.94 -31.04 14.41
CA ILE A 187 11.98 -31.84 15.20
C ILE A 187 12.08 -33.32 14.87
N ASN A 188 12.38 -33.67 13.61
CA ASN A 188 12.52 -35.05 13.14
C ASN A 188 13.93 -35.31 12.61
N PRO A 189 14.96 -35.43 13.47
CA PRO A 189 16.28 -35.83 13.02
C PRO A 189 16.21 -37.26 12.49
N SER A 190 16.63 -37.44 11.24
CA SER A 190 16.73 -38.76 10.60
C SER A 190 17.76 -39.66 11.29
#